data_AF-A0A8R1I840-F1
#
_entry.id   AF-A0A8R1I840-F1
#
_cell.length_a   1.000
_cell.length_b   1.000
_cell.length_c   1.000
_cell.angle_alpha   90.00
_cell.angle_beta   90.00
_cell.angle_gamma   90.00
#
_symmetry.space_group_name_H-M   'P 1'
#
loop_
_entity.id
_entity.type
_entity.pdbx_description
1 polymer ?
#
loop_
_entity_poly.entity_id
_entity_poly.type
_entity_poly.pdbx_seq_one_letter_code
_entity_poly.pdbx_strand_id
1 'polypeptide(L)'
;MGRGTTLTIPERAHVDLMVQLNMSISLMSARIHCSRTLNDCYMSDPVAYGTSKSTGRARKLKQRDERNVARAVSNTMNQSLEQYSCLLGFEEDQSARLASVLAGPEFNRKRLGHSAQMPSKPSGARFTRHTLENLSNSMPNRIFQVIQKNGGDTSY
;
A
#
# COMPACT_ATOMS: atom_id res chain seq x y z
N MET A 1 -33.93 -2.25 -5.69
CA MET A 1 -34.56 -0.96 -5.37
C MET A 1 -33.49 -0.01 -4.84
N GLY A 2 -33.38 1.19 -5.41
CA GLY A 2 -32.45 2.21 -4.88
C GLY A 2 -32.87 2.58 -3.45
N ARG A 3 -31.90 2.71 -2.54
CA ARG A 3 -32.21 3.23 -1.19
C ARG A 3 -32.49 4.72 -1.31
N GLY A 4 -33.60 5.17 -0.70
CA GLY A 4 -33.90 6.59 -0.57
C GLY A 4 -32.84 7.32 0.26
N THR A 5 -32.92 8.66 0.27
CA THR A 5 -32.04 9.50 1.09
C THR A 5 -32.24 9.23 2.58
N THR A 6 -31.14 9.12 3.31
CA THR A 6 -31.12 9.01 4.78
C THR A 6 -31.57 10.33 5.40
N LEU A 7 -32.25 10.30 6.57
CA LEU A 7 -32.61 11.52 7.29
C LEU A 7 -31.36 12.37 7.60
N THR A 8 -31.46 13.64 7.25
CA THR A 8 -30.49 14.68 7.58
C THR A 8 -30.54 15.03 9.07
N ILE A 9 -29.50 15.69 9.58
CA ILE A 9 -29.43 16.12 10.98
C ILE A 9 -30.64 16.97 11.42
N PRO A 10 -31.10 17.99 10.68
CA PRO A 10 -32.27 18.76 11.09
C PRO A 10 -33.57 17.93 11.07
N GLU A 11 -33.74 17.01 10.12
CA GLU A 11 -34.91 16.12 10.11
C GLU A 11 -34.93 15.19 11.33
N ARG A 12 -33.78 14.66 11.73
CA ARG A 12 -33.63 13.88 12.98
C ARG A 12 -34.03 14.70 14.20
N ALA A 13 -33.57 15.94 14.31
CA ALA A 13 -33.93 16.82 15.42
C ALA A 13 -35.44 17.11 15.47
N HIS A 14 -36.09 17.29 14.32
CA HIS A 14 -37.54 17.42 14.27
C HIS A 14 -38.26 16.14 14.71
N VAL A 15 -37.77 14.96 14.32
CA VAL A 15 -38.31 13.68 14.79
C VAL A 15 -38.19 13.59 16.30
N ASP A 16 -37.02 13.90 16.88
CA ASP A 16 -36.80 13.84 18.33
C ASP A 16 -37.77 14.75 19.10
N LEU A 17 -37.98 15.98 18.63
CA LEU A 17 -38.96 16.91 19.20
C LEU A 17 -40.39 16.36 19.11
N MET A 18 -40.76 15.74 17.99
CA MET A 18 -42.10 15.15 17.82
C MET A 18 -42.33 13.93 18.70
N VAL A 19 -41.29 13.13 18.96
CA VAL A 19 -41.33 12.02 19.93
C VAL A 19 -41.57 12.55 21.33
N GLN A 20 -40.87 13.61 21.75
CA GLN A 20 -41.09 14.25 23.06
C GLN A 20 -42.52 14.79 23.23
N LEU A 21 -43.14 15.23 22.12
CA LEU A 21 -44.52 15.71 22.09
C LEU A 21 -45.55 14.57 21.92
N ASN A 22 -45.14 13.30 21.99
CA ASN A 22 -45.98 12.11 21.80
C ASN A 22 -46.82 12.14 20.50
N MET A 23 -46.28 12.70 19.42
CA MET A 23 -46.98 12.72 18.13
C MET A 23 -47.02 11.33 17.50
N SER A 24 -48.11 11.03 16.78
CA SER A 24 -48.20 9.78 16.02
C SER A 24 -47.31 9.82 14.78
N ILE A 25 -46.75 8.67 14.39
CA ILE A 25 -45.90 8.52 13.20
C ILE A 25 -46.58 9.05 11.93
N SER A 26 -47.90 8.86 11.80
CA SER A 26 -48.69 9.40 10.69
C SER A 26 -48.66 10.93 10.64
N LEU A 27 -48.80 11.59 11.79
CA LEU A 27 -48.74 13.04 11.91
C LEU A 27 -47.32 13.57 11.69
N MET A 28 -46.32 12.85 12.19
CA MET A 28 -44.91 13.18 11.98
C MET A 28 -44.57 13.16 10.49
N SER A 29 -44.90 12.07 9.80
CA SER A 29 -44.67 11.93 8.35
C SER A 29 -45.31 13.07 7.54
N ALA A 30 -46.51 13.51 7.93
CA ALA A 30 -47.18 14.64 7.29
C ALA A 30 -46.48 15.99 7.54
N ARG A 31 -45.83 16.17 8.68
CA ARG A 31 -45.17 17.44 9.06
C ARG A 31 -43.74 17.59 8.53
N ILE A 32 -42.95 16.51 8.50
CA ILE A 32 -41.54 16.54 8.07
C ILE A 32 -41.31 16.02 6.63
N HIS A 33 -42.38 15.79 5.86
CA HIS A 33 -42.32 15.23 4.50
C HIS A 33 -41.46 13.96 4.36
N CYS A 34 -41.30 13.22 5.46
CA CYS A 34 -40.53 11.97 5.52
C CYS A 34 -41.47 10.77 5.55
N SER A 35 -41.07 9.65 4.95
CA SER A 35 -41.89 8.44 4.95
C SER A 35 -42.04 7.87 6.37
N ARG A 36 -43.19 7.24 6.65
CA ARG A 36 -43.46 6.56 7.93
C ARG A 36 -42.38 5.53 8.25
N THR A 37 -41.98 4.72 7.27
CA THR A 37 -40.93 3.70 7.44
C THR A 37 -39.58 4.30 7.78
N LEU A 38 -39.21 5.47 7.24
CA LEU A 38 -37.95 6.14 7.62
C LEU A 38 -37.98 6.62 9.06
N ASN A 39 -39.12 7.19 9.50
CA ASN A 39 -39.31 7.62 10.88
C ASN A 39 -39.24 6.42 11.83
N ASP A 40 -39.94 5.32 11.52
CA ASP A 40 -39.91 4.09 12.33
C ASP A 40 -38.51 3.50 12.44
N CYS A 41 -37.78 3.42 11.32
CA CYS A 41 -36.39 2.95 11.30
C CYS A 41 -35.46 3.82 12.16
N TYR A 42 -35.65 5.15 12.14
CA TYR A 42 -34.86 6.06 12.97
C TYR A 42 -35.24 5.94 14.45
N MET A 43 -36.54 5.92 14.77
CA MET A 43 -37.02 5.82 16.16
C MET A 43 -36.66 4.49 16.83
N SER A 44 -36.52 3.41 16.04
CA SER A 44 -36.15 2.10 16.56
C SER A 44 -34.71 2.07 17.10
N ASP A 45 -33.77 2.74 16.44
CA ASP A 45 -32.37 2.87 16.88
C ASP A 45 -31.75 4.17 16.33
N PRO A 46 -31.98 5.32 17.01
CA PRO A 46 -31.50 6.62 16.54
C PRO A 46 -29.96 6.73 16.60
N VAL A 47 -29.32 5.93 17.45
CA VAL A 47 -27.86 5.96 17.65
C VAL A 47 -27.13 5.24 16.51
N ALA A 48 -27.62 4.07 16.09
CA ALA A 48 -27.02 3.35 14.97
C ALA A 48 -27.51 3.84 13.59
N TYR A 49 -28.52 4.71 13.53
CA TYR A 49 -29.13 5.14 12.28
C TYR A 49 -28.16 5.79 11.29
N GLY A 50 -28.07 5.23 10.09
CA GLY A 50 -27.20 5.72 9.02
C GLY A 50 -25.70 5.43 9.20
N THR A 51 -25.32 4.67 10.24
CA THR A 51 -23.91 4.31 10.49
C THR A 51 -23.44 3.12 9.66
N SER A 52 -24.38 2.32 9.16
CA SER A 52 -24.08 1.12 8.37
C SER A 52 -23.40 1.47 7.05
N LYS A 53 -22.19 0.95 6.83
CA LYS A 53 -21.48 1.09 5.56
C LYS A 53 -21.81 -0.09 4.64
N SER A 54 -22.01 0.19 3.36
CA SER A 54 -22.05 -0.87 2.35
C SER A 54 -20.65 -1.48 2.20
N THR A 55 -20.58 -2.79 2.06
CA THR A 55 -19.33 -3.53 1.77
C THR A 55 -18.68 -3.16 0.43
N GLY A 56 -19.37 -2.37 -0.40
CA GLY A 56 -18.87 -1.89 -1.68
C GLY A 56 -18.71 -3.00 -2.71
N ARG A 57 -18.05 -2.66 -3.83
CA ARG A 57 -17.72 -3.62 -4.89
C ARG A 57 -16.54 -4.50 -4.45
N ALA A 58 -16.67 -5.81 -4.62
CA ALA A 58 -15.59 -6.75 -4.36
C ALA A 58 -14.33 -6.42 -5.18
N ARG A 59 -13.15 -6.72 -4.60
CA ARG A 59 -11.86 -6.58 -5.30
C ARG A 59 -11.76 -7.60 -6.43
N LYS A 60 -11.14 -7.20 -7.55
CA LYS A 60 -10.88 -8.11 -8.68
C LYS A 60 -9.76 -9.12 -8.35
N LEU A 61 -8.73 -8.65 -7.65
CA LEU A 61 -7.60 -9.47 -7.21
C LEU A 61 -7.77 -9.94 -5.78
N LYS A 62 -7.36 -11.18 -5.50
CA LYS A 62 -7.28 -11.68 -4.13
C LYS A 62 -5.96 -11.22 -3.49
N GLN A 63 -5.94 -11.16 -2.16
CA GLN A 63 -4.73 -10.80 -1.40
C GLN A 63 -3.54 -11.74 -1.66
N ARG A 64 -3.81 -13.00 -2.07
CA ARG A 64 -2.76 -13.94 -2.47
C ARG A 64 -2.09 -13.50 -3.77
N ASP A 65 -2.89 -13.05 -4.72
CA ASP A 65 -2.43 -12.62 -6.04
C ASP A 65 -1.59 -11.35 -5.93
N GLU A 66 -2.06 -10.38 -5.14
CA GLU A 66 -1.30 -9.16 -4.80
C GLU A 66 0.08 -9.49 -4.21
N ARG A 67 0.16 -10.50 -3.33
CA ARG A 67 1.45 -10.95 -2.75
C ARG A 67 2.33 -11.66 -3.77
N ASN A 68 1.76 -12.46 -4.65
CA ASN A 68 2.51 -13.15 -5.69
C ASN A 68 3.13 -12.14 -6.68
N VAL A 69 2.37 -11.13 -7.09
CA VAL A 69 2.86 -10.01 -7.91
C VAL A 69 4.02 -9.31 -7.22
N ALA A 70 3.85 -8.90 -5.95
CA ALA A 70 4.89 -8.19 -5.21
C ALA A 70 6.19 -9.01 -5.08
N ARG A 71 6.08 -10.33 -4.87
CA ARG A 71 7.22 -11.25 -4.82
C ARG A 71 7.90 -11.39 -6.18
N ALA A 72 7.13 -11.60 -7.24
CA ALA A 72 7.65 -11.74 -8.59
C ALA A 72 8.48 -10.50 -8.96
N VAL A 73 7.91 -9.31 -8.77
CA VAL A 73 8.56 -8.02 -9.05
C VAL A 73 9.85 -7.85 -8.25
N SER A 74 9.83 -8.19 -6.96
CA SER A 74 11.00 -8.02 -6.09
C SER A 74 12.17 -8.91 -6.49
N ASN A 75 11.89 -10.06 -7.10
CA ASN A 75 12.89 -11.07 -7.44
C ASN A 75 13.46 -10.90 -8.86
N THR A 76 12.79 -10.17 -9.74
CA THR A 76 13.23 -10.00 -11.14
C THR A 76 13.78 -8.59 -11.38
N MET A 77 14.98 -8.47 -11.96
CA MET A 77 15.50 -7.19 -12.43
C MET A 77 14.59 -6.64 -13.54
N ASN A 78 13.88 -5.54 -13.25
CA ASN A 78 13.21 -4.65 -14.21
C ASN A 78 12.47 -5.33 -15.39
N GLN A 79 11.58 -6.27 -15.10
CA GLN A 79 10.62 -6.73 -16.12
C GLN A 79 9.46 -5.72 -16.25
N SER A 80 8.88 -5.62 -17.45
CA SER A 80 7.75 -4.72 -17.72
C SER A 80 6.44 -5.29 -17.12
N LEU A 81 5.46 -4.43 -16.84
CA LEU A 81 4.16 -4.83 -16.27
C LEU A 81 3.45 -5.94 -17.09
N GLU A 82 3.60 -5.91 -18.42
CA GLU A 82 3.05 -6.91 -19.34
C GLU A 82 3.70 -8.30 -19.20
N GLN A 83 4.98 -8.34 -18.84
CA GLN A 83 5.67 -9.63 -18.63
C GLN A 83 5.17 -10.32 -17.36
N TYR A 84 4.76 -9.57 -16.33
CA TYR A 84 4.18 -10.14 -15.12
C TYR A 84 2.73 -10.62 -15.29
N SER A 85 1.92 -9.96 -16.13
CA SER A 85 0.55 -10.44 -16.41
C SER A 85 0.59 -11.81 -17.09
N CYS A 86 1.49 -11.99 -18.07
CA CYS A 86 1.74 -13.27 -18.73
C CYS A 86 2.26 -14.36 -17.77
N LEU A 87 3.26 -14.04 -16.93
CA LEU A 87 3.85 -15.02 -16.00
C LEU A 87 2.90 -15.52 -14.91
N LEU A 88 1.93 -14.69 -14.52
CA LEU A 88 0.96 -15.01 -13.46
C LEU A 88 -0.41 -15.42 -14.01
N GLY A 89 -0.61 -15.40 -15.32
CA GLY A 89 -1.83 -15.84 -15.99
C GLY A 89 -3.04 -14.93 -15.77
N PHE A 90 -2.84 -13.61 -15.71
CA PHE A 90 -3.95 -12.65 -15.57
C PHE A 90 -4.48 -12.19 -16.93
N GLU A 91 -5.78 -12.43 -17.19
CA GLU A 91 -6.48 -12.19 -18.46
C GLU A 91 -7.04 -10.75 -18.67
N GLU A 92 -6.84 -9.81 -17.74
CA GLU A 92 -7.44 -8.46 -17.86
C GLU A 92 -6.44 -7.32 -17.61
N ASP A 93 -6.70 -6.15 -18.22
CA ASP A 93 -6.04 -4.84 -17.98
C ASP A 93 -6.07 -4.43 -16.50
N GLN A 94 -5.20 -5.02 -15.71
CA GLN A 94 -4.98 -4.71 -14.30
C GLN A 94 -3.76 -3.80 -14.10
N SER A 95 -3.20 -3.27 -15.18
CA SER A 95 -2.01 -2.41 -15.23
C SER A 95 -2.05 -1.25 -14.23
N ALA A 96 -3.19 -0.54 -14.12
CA ALA A 96 -3.37 0.56 -13.17
C ALA A 96 -3.30 0.12 -11.68
N ARG A 97 -3.69 -1.12 -11.37
CA ARG A 97 -3.61 -1.68 -10.01
C ARG A 97 -2.24 -2.29 -9.71
N LEU A 98 -1.61 -2.92 -10.71
CA LEU A 98 -0.24 -3.36 -10.58
C LEU A 98 0.68 -2.14 -10.32
N ALA A 99 0.49 -1.04 -11.05
CA ALA A 99 1.20 0.21 -10.84
C ALA A 99 0.99 0.78 -9.41
N SER A 100 -0.21 0.70 -8.84
CA SER A 100 -0.47 1.19 -7.48
C SER A 100 0.13 0.30 -6.39
N VAL A 101 0.15 -1.02 -6.57
CA VAL A 101 0.84 -1.97 -5.67
C VAL A 101 2.35 -1.70 -5.67
N LEU A 102 2.92 -1.42 -6.84
CA LEU A 102 4.34 -1.06 -7.00
C LEU A 102 4.69 0.30 -6.39
N ALA A 103 3.77 1.26 -6.41
CA ALA A 103 3.96 2.61 -5.86
C ALA A 103 3.82 2.68 -4.32
N GLY A 104 3.48 1.58 -3.64
CA GLY A 104 3.23 1.55 -2.20
C GLY A 104 4.47 1.86 -1.32
N PRO A 105 4.29 2.51 -0.15
CA PRO A 105 5.39 2.98 0.70
C PRO A 105 6.25 1.88 1.32
N GLU A 106 5.82 0.62 1.33
CA GLU A 106 6.64 -0.50 1.81
C GLU A 106 7.78 -0.85 0.86
N PHE A 107 7.61 -0.64 -0.44
CA PHE A 107 8.67 -0.88 -1.43
C PHE A 107 9.77 0.19 -1.33
N ASN A 108 9.39 1.46 -1.13
CA ASN A 108 10.33 2.57 -1.01
C ASN A 108 11.07 2.65 0.34
N ARG A 109 10.55 2.03 1.42
CA ARG A 109 11.18 2.10 2.75
C ARG A 109 12.48 1.29 2.86
N LYS A 110 12.62 0.18 2.13
CA LYS A 110 13.84 -0.64 2.14
C LYS A 110 15.02 -0.01 1.40
N ARG A 111 14.79 1.05 0.60
CA ARG A 111 15.85 1.84 -0.04
C ARG A 111 16.41 2.98 0.85
N LEU A 112 15.73 3.34 1.94
CA LEU A 112 15.99 4.57 2.72
C LEU A 112 16.27 4.31 4.22
N GLY A 113 16.85 3.16 4.57
CA GLY A 113 17.01 2.77 5.98
C GLY A 113 18.24 1.92 6.27
N HIS A 114 19.44 2.37 5.88
CA HIS A 114 20.69 2.00 6.55
C HIS A 114 21.57 3.26 6.67
N SER A 115 21.16 4.16 7.55
CA SER A 115 22.01 5.25 8.05
C SER A 115 22.92 4.71 9.14
N ALA A 116 24.03 4.07 8.75
CA ALA A 116 25.22 4.01 9.58
C ALA A 116 26.15 5.12 9.12
N GLN A 117 26.58 5.94 10.08
CA GLN A 117 27.40 7.13 9.90
C GLN A 117 28.67 6.78 9.12
N MET A 118 28.81 7.34 7.92
CA MET A 118 30.04 7.25 7.13
C MET A 118 31.03 8.29 7.64
N PRO A 119 32.30 7.94 7.90
CA PRO A 119 33.34 8.95 8.05
C PRO A 119 33.45 9.74 6.75
N SER A 120 33.61 11.05 6.91
CA SER A 120 33.61 12.09 5.88
C SER A 120 34.47 11.76 4.65
N LYS A 121 33.91 12.00 3.45
CA LYS A 121 34.62 12.01 2.16
C LYS A 121 35.89 12.87 2.22
N PRO A 122 36.84 12.59 1.30
CA PRO A 122 36.98 13.59 0.25
C PRO A 122 36.73 13.03 -1.15
N SER A 123 36.26 13.96 -1.96
CA SER A 123 35.95 13.94 -3.38
C SER A 123 37.02 13.32 -4.28
N GLY A 124 36.55 12.78 -5.42
CA GLY A 124 37.32 12.11 -6.48
C GLY A 124 38.75 12.61 -6.70
N ALA A 125 39.71 11.75 -6.36
CA ALA A 125 41.07 11.84 -6.87
C ALA A 125 41.13 11.06 -8.19
N ARG A 126 41.51 11.72 -9.29
CA ARG A 126 41.90 11.04 -10.54
C ARG A 126 43.05 10.10 -10.21
N PHE A 127 42.88 8.81 -10.50
CA PHE A 127 43.99 7.85 -10.50
C PHE A 127 45.06 8.34 -11.48
N THR A 128 46.28 8.55 -11.00
CA THR A 128 47.40 9.00 -11.84
C THR A 128 48.12 7.78 -12.44
N ARG A 129 48.66 7.92 -13.64
CA ARG A 129 49.36 6.83 -14.36
C ARG A 129 50.43 6.14 -13.51
N HIS A 130 51.15 6.91 -12.71
CA HIS A 130 52.16 6.43 -11.77
C HIS A 130 51.60 5.50 -10.68
N THR A 131 50.35 5.71 -10.23
CA THR A 131 49.70 4.79 -9.27
C THR A 131 49.33 3.45 -9.88
N LEU A 132 48.99 3.40 -11.17
CA LEU A 132 48.74 2.15 -11.89
C LEU A 132 50.03 1.39 -12.19
N GLU A 133 51.10 2.10 -12.57
CA GLU A 133 52.42 1.51 -12.81
C GLU A 133 53.01 0.92 -11.53
N ASN A 134 52.89 1.62 -10.38
CA ASN A 134 53.31 1.09 -9.09
C ASN A 134 52.51 -0.14 -8.65
N LEU A 135 51.21 -0.20 -8.96
CA LEU A 135 50.38 -1.36 -8.67
C LEU A 135 50.75 -2.56 -9.54
N SER A 136 50.97 -2.33 -10.84
CA SER A 136 51.41 -3.35 -11.80
C SER A 136 52.76 -3.94 -11.39
N ASN A 137 53.70 -3.10 -10.98
CA ASN A 137 55.04 -3.52 -10.55
C ASN A 137 55.04 -4.23 -9.18
N SER A 138 53.96 -4.09 -8.40
CA SER A 138 53.77 -4.76 -7.10
C SER A 138 53.07 -6.13 -7.22
N MET A 139 52.44 -6.43 -8.36
CA MET A 139 51.71 -7.70 -8.61
C MET A 139 52.53 -8.97 -8.31
N PRO A 140 53.84 -9.08 -8.67
CA PRO A 140 54.63 -10.27 -8.37
C PRO A 140 54.82 -10.49 -6.86
N ASN A 141 55.14 -9.41 -6.13
CA ASN A 141 55.33 -9.46 -4.67
C ASN A 141 54.02 -9.74 -3.92
N ARG A 142 52.89 -9.31 -4.50
CA ARG A 142 51.55 -9.59 -3.97
C ARG A 142 51.18 -11.07 -4.09
N ILE A 143 51.60 -11.76 -5.14
CA ILE A 143 51.43 -13.22 -5.28
C ILE A 143 52.22 -13.94 -4.18
N PHE A 144 53.47 -13.53 -3.91
CA PHE A 144 54.25 -14.09 -2.81
C PHE A 144 53.62 -13.81 -1.43
N GLN A 145 53.00 -12.65 -1.22
CA GLN A 145 52.26 -12.35 0.00
C GLN A 145 51.00 -13.21 0.18
N VAL A 146 50.25 -13.47 -0.90
CA VAL A 146 49.07 -14.36 -0.89
C VAL A 146 49.48 -15.80 -0.61
N ILE A 147 50.62 -16.24 -1.17
CA ILE A 147 51.21 -17.56 -0.88
C ILE A 147 51.66 -17.66 0.58
N GLN A 148 52.21 -16.58 1.17
CA GLN A 148 52.77 -16.62 2.51
C GLN A 148 51.76 -16.39 3.66
N LYS A 149 50.66 -15.66 3.43
CA LYS A 149 49.68 -15.36 4.48
C LYS A 149 48.28 -15.16 3.89
N ASN A 150 47.45 -16.21 3.86
CA ASN A 150 45.97 -16.20 3.95
C ASN A 150 45.26 -17.37 3.21
N GLY A 151 45.97 -18.44 2.86
CA GLY A 151 45.32 -19.73 2.56
C GLY A 151 44.84 -20.40 3.85
N GLY A 152 43.80 -19.84 4.49
CA GLY A 152 43.12 -20.50 5.61
C GLY A 152 42.25 -21.65 5.09
N ASP A 153 42.17 -22.75 5.86
CA ASP A 153 41.53 -24.01 5.46
C ASP A 153 40.10 -23.81 4.96
N THR A 154 39.87 -24.02 3.67
CA THR A 154 38.53 -24.35 3.15
C THR A 154 38.28 -25.83 3.42
N SER A 155 37.49 -26.15 4.46
CA SER A 155 36.92 -27.49 4.62
C SER A 155 35.91 -27.75 3.51
N TYR A 156 36.17 -28.73 2.66
CA TYR A 156 35.15 -29.39 1.84
C TYR A 156 34.47 -30.50 2.63
#